data_AF-A0A6N9DYJ3-F1
#
_entry.id   AF-A0A6N9DYJ3-F1
#
_cell.length_a   1.000
_cell.length_b   1.000
_cell.length_c   1.000
_cell.angle_alpha   90.00
_cell.angle_beta   90.00
_cell.angle_gamma   90.00
#
_symmetry.space_group_name_H-M   'P 1'
#
loop_
_entity.id
_entity.type
_entity.pdbx_description
1 polymer ?
#
loop_
_entity_poly.entity_id
_entity_poly.type
_entity_poly.pdbx_seq_one_letter_code
_entity_poly.pdbx_strand_id
1 'polypeptide(L)' 'MKYRDFLKVLTANGFVEIRQESRHHQFEGYVDGKRRMVTAAYSQPGEDIKPRNLASMIRQSGLPKKLFD' A
#
# COMPACT_ATOMS: atom_id res chain seq x y z
N MET A 1 4.48 -6.51 -9.73
CA MET A 1 4.84 -6.30 -8.31
C MET A 1 3.91 -7.13 -7.44
N LYS A 2 4.45 -7.83 -6.44
CA LYS A 2 3.67 -8.58 -5.45
C LYS A 2 3.25 -7.69 -4.29
N TYR A 3 2.19 -8.06 -3.58
CA TYR A 3 1.76 -7.33 -2.37
C TYR A 3 2.88 -7.22 -1.33
N ARG A 4 3.67 -8.27 -1.12
CA ARG A 4 4.81 -8.27 -0.19
C ARG A 4 5.79 -7.14 -0.46
N ASP A 5 6.10 -6.90 -1.73
CA ASP A 5 7.07 -5.87 -2.12
C ASP A 5 6.48 -4.47 -1.96
N PHE A 6 5.21 -4.30 -2.36
CA PHE A 6 4.45 -3.07 -2.13
C PHE A 6 4.38 -2.70 -0.64
N LEU A 7 4.08 -3.68 0.21
CA LEU A 7 3.98 -3.49 1.66
C LEU A 7 5.32 -3.12 2.30
N LYS A 8 6.43 -3.71 1.85
CA LYS A 8 7.77 -3.31 2.30
C LYS A 8 8.06 -1.85 2.00
N VAL A 9 7.70 -1.37 0.81
CA VAL A 9 7.85 0.04 0.45
C VAL A 9 6.97 0.90 1.35
N LEU A 10 5.71 0.51 1.59
CA LEU A 10 4.79 1.25 2.46
C LEU A 10 5.36 1.38 3.89
N THR A 11 5.73 0.27 4.50
CA THR A 11 6.20 0.25 5.90
C THR A 11 7.53 0.97 6.06
N ALA A 12 8.45 0.86 5.08
CA ALA A 12 9.68 1.63 5.05
C ALA A 12 9.44 3.15 4.98
N ASN A 13 8.28 3.59 4.49
CA ASN A 13 7.86 4.99 4.44
C ASN A 13 6.90 5.37 5.59
N GLY A 14 6.90 4.60 6.67
CA GLY A 14 6.18 4.95 7.90
C GLY A 14 4.68 4.65 7.87
N PHE A 15 4.19 3.88 6.90
CA PHE A 15 2.83 3.38 6.95
C PHE A 15 2.73 2.18 7.89
N VAL A 16 1.66 2.15 8.68
CA VAL A 16 1.35 1.06 9.62
C VAL A 16 -0.03 0.49 9.31
N GLU A 17 -0.20 -0.81 9.48
CA GLU A 17 -1.51 -1.44 9.34
C GLU A 17 -2.39 -1.08 10.53
N ILE A 18 -3.59 -0.54 10.25
CA ILE A 18 -4.52 -0.09 11.30
C ILE A 18 -5.79 -0.95 11.38
N ARG A 19 -6.14 -1.66 10.31
CA ARG A 19 -7.33 -2.50 10.25
C ARG A 19 -7.16 -3.58 9.20
N GLN A 20 -7.62 -4.77 9.54
CA GLN A 20 -7.80 -5.86 8.59
C GLN A 20 -9.24 -6.37 8.68
N GLU A 21 -9.90 -6.49 7.54
CA GLU A 21 -11.22 -7.12 7.41
C GLU A 21 -11.23 -8.07 6.22
N SER A 22 -11.26 -9.37 6.48
CA SER A 22 -11.13 -10.41 5.45
C SER A 22 -9.85 -10.19 4.62
N ARG A 23 -9.99 -9.89 3.33
CA ARG A 23 -8.88 -9.61 2.40
C ARG A 23 -8.49 -8.14 2.34
N HIS A 24 -9.21 -7.26 3.01
CA HIS A 24 -8.95 -5.82 2.97
C HIS A 24 -8.06 -5.42 4.14
N HIS A 25 -6.86 -4.99 3.82
CA HIS A 25 -5.87 -4.46 4.76
C HIS A 25 -5.78 -2.94 4.57
N GLN A 26 -5.94 -2.19 5.64
CA GLN A 26 -5.87 -0.73 5.64
C GLN A 26 -4.62 -0.27 6.36
N PHE A 27 -3.87 0.60 5.68
CA PHE A 27 -2.62 1.16 6.16
C PHE A 27 -2.74 2.67 6.27
N GLU A 28 -2.25 3.23 7.37
CA GLU A 28 -2.20 4.65 7.63
C GLU A 28 -0.75 5.14 7.68
N GLY A 29 -0.49 6.31 7.10
CA GLY A 29 0.81 6.97 7.20
C GLY A 29 0.68 8.48 6.97
N TYR A 30 1.78 9.20 7.15
CA TYR A 30 1.87 10.63 6.88
C TYR A 30 2.86 10.88 5.75
N VAL A 31 2.44 11.63 4.74
CA VAL A 31 3.29 12.04 3.61
C VAL A 31 3.11 13.55 3.44
N ASP A 32 4.21 14.30 3.46
CA ASP A 32 4.22 15.77 3.45
C ASP A 32 3.31 16.40 4.51
N GLY A 33 3.33 15.83 5.73
CA GLY A 33 2.50 16.27 6.86
C GLY A 33 1.00 15.96 6.72
N LYS A 34 0.58 15.30 5.63
CA LYS A 34 -0.82 14.92 5.39
C LYS A 34 -1.04 13.45 5.69
N ARG A 35 -2.07 13.15 6.48
CA ARG A 35 -2.54 11.79 6.73
C ARG A 35 -3.00 11.14 5.41
N ARG A 36 -2.55 9.92 5.16
CA ARG A 36 -2.86 9.10 3.98
C ARG A 36 -3.35 7.73 4.42
N MET A 37 -4.29 7.19 3.66
CA MET A 37 -4.89 5.89 3.90
C MET A 37 -4.79 5.06 2.63
N VAL A 38 -4.28 3.84 2.74
CA VAL A 38 -4.12 2.90 1.62
C VAL A 38 -4.90 1.63 1.95
N THR A 39 -5.72 1.17 1.01
CA THR A 39 -6.39 -0.13 1.14
C THR A 39 -5.79 -1.11 0.15
N ALA A 40 -5.21 -2.19 0.66
CA ALA A 40 -4.70 -3.31 -0.12
C ALA A 40 -5.62 -4.52 0.02
N ALA A 41 -6.04 -5.10 -1.10
CA ALA A 41 -6.95 -6.24 -1.12
C ALA A 41 -6.21 -7.52 -1.56
N TYR A 42 -5.79 -8.35 -0.61
CA TYR A 42 -5.07 -9.60 -0.87
C TYR A 42 -5.44 -10.69 0.16
N SER A 43 -5.32 -11.95 -0.23
CA SER A 43 -5.44 -13.07 0.73
C SER A 43 -4.05 -13.49 1.25
N GLN A 44 -3.05 -13.39 0.39
CA GLN A 44 -1.65 -13.68 0.69
C GLN A 44 -0.73 -12.59 0.13
N PRO A 45 0.31 -12.15 0.87
CA PRO A 45 1.25 -11.15 0.38
C PRO A 45 2.04 -11.59 -0.87
N GLY A 46 2.07 -12.89 -1.19
CA GLY A 46 2.76 -13.41 -2.37
C GLY A 46 2.02 -13.17 -3.70
N GLU A 47 0.76 -12.72 -3.65
CA GLU A 47 -0.05 -12.48 -4.84
C GLU A 47 0.43 -11.27 -5.66
N ASP A 48 0.26 -11.35 -6.98
CA ASP A 48 0.55 -10.23 -7.88
C ASP A 48 -0.53 -9.14 -7.81
N ILE A 49 -0.09 -7.89 -7.79
CA ILE A 49 -0.98 -6.73 -7.82
C ILE A 49 -1.33 -6.43 -9.28
N LYS A 50 -2.63 -6.41 -9.59
CA LYS A 50 -3.11 -5.92 -10.90
C LYS A 50 -2.66 -4.48 -11.12
N PRO A 51 -2.17 -4.09 -12.33
CA PRO A 51 -1.64 -2.74 -12.57
C PRO A 51 -2.56 -1.59 -12.14
N ARG A 52 -3.88 -1.75 -12.35
CA ARG A 52 -4.89 -0.77 -11.92
C ARG A 52 -4.94 -0.59 -10.40
N ASN A 53 -4.84 -1.70 -9.66
CA ASN A 53 -4.83 -1.68 -8.19
C ASN A 53 -3.54 -1.04 -7.68
N LEU A 54 -2.40 -1.40 -8.26
CA LEU A 54 -1.11 -0.79 -7.91
C LEU A 54 -1.15 0.72 -8.11
N ALA A 55 -1.59 1.20 -9.28
CA ALA A 55 -1.72 2.63 -9.55
C ALA A 55 -2.66 3.34 -8.56
N SER A 56 -3.77 2.71 -8.18
CA SER A 56 -4.69 3.25 -7.18
C SER A 56 -4.04 3.34 -5.80
N MET A 57 -3.34 2.30 -5.35
CA MET A 57 -2.69 2.27 -4.05
C MET A 57 -1.52 3.25 -3.96
N ILE A 58 -0.71 3.39 -5.02
CA ILE A 58 0.33 4.43 -5.11
C ILE A 58 -0.30 5.81 -4.98
N ARG A 59 -1.37 6.10 -5.73
CA ARG A 59 -2.09 7.38 -5.63
C ARG A 59 -2.64 7.64 -4.22
N GLN A 60 -3.21 6.61 -3.57
CA GLN A 60 -3.72 6.70 -2.20
C GLN A 60 -2.61 7.02 -1.19
N SER A 61 -1.43 6.39 -1.35
CA SER A 61 -0.28 6.60 -0.48
C SER A 61 0.31 8.01 -0.60
N GLY A 62 0.15 8.67 -1.75
CA GLY A 62 0.82 9.93 -2.04
C GLY A 62 2.34 9.80 -2.27
N LEU A 63 2.89 8.58 -2.24
CA LEU A 63 4.29 8.31 -2.52
C LEU A 63 4.60 8.37 -4.02
N PRO A 64 5.82 8.76 -4.41
CA PRO A 64 6.20 8.83 -5.81
C PRO A 64 6.29 7.44 -6.45
N LYS A 65 5.75 7.28 -7.66
CA LYS A 65 5.67 6.01 -8.39
C LYS A 65 7.01 5.26 -8.49
N LYS A 66 8.12 5.99 -8.66
CA LYS A 66 9.48 5.43 -8.77
C LYS A 66 9.93 4.56 -7.59
N LEU A 67 9.24 4.62 -6.45
CA LEU A 67 9.50 3.72 -5.31
C LEU A 67 8.93 2.31 -5.53
N PHE A 68 8.13 2.11 -6.57
CA PHE A 68 7.38 0.88 -6.85
C PHE A 68 7.65 0.29 -8.23
N ASP A 69 8.69 0.77 -8.94
CA ASP A 69 9.14 0.22 -10.22
C ASP A 69 10.09 -0.98 -10.02
#